data_AF-A0A934DP78-F1
#
_entry.id   AF-A0A934DP78-F1
#
_cell.length_a   1.000
_cell.length_b   1.000
_cell.length_c   1.000
_cell.angle_alpha   90.00
_cell.angle_beta   90.00
_cell.angle_gamma   90.00
#
_symmetry.space_group_name_H-M   'P 1'
#
loop_
_entity.id
_entity.type
_entity.pdbx_description
1 polymer ?
#
loop_
_entity_poly.entity_id
_entity_poly.type
_entity_poly.pdbx_seq_one_letter_code
_entity_poly.pdbx_strand_id
1 'polypeptide(L)' 'MTYRIENSPETQTVVFEGQLDALALDALRAVLKGRRPRLVLQPGTRIDSSCVQAVRALGVPLIAESPFLAHLLAATEDDR' A
#
# COMPACT_ATOMS: atom_id res chain seq x y z
N MET A 1 0.83 -11.08 -9.17
CA MET A 1 0.89 -10.12 -8.05
C MET A 1 2.31 -10.15 -7.54
N THR A 2 3.04 -9.03 -7.62
CA THR A 2 4.48 -9.00 -7.32
C THR A 2 4.73 -7.94 -6.27
N TYR A 3 5.27 -8.32 -5.12
CA TYR A 3 5.75 -7.36 -4.12
C TYR A 3 7.18 -7.70 -3.75
N ARG A 4 7.98 -6.68 -3.48
CA ARG A 4 9.33 -6.82 -2.94
C ARG A 4 9.38 -6.13 -1.59
N ILE A 5 10.05 -6.77 -0.64
CA ILE A 5 10.26 -6.22 0.70
C ILE A 5 11.69 -5.74 0.77
N GLU A 6 11.84 -4.44 0.99
CA GLU A 6 13.13 -3.79 1.21
C GLU A 6 13.26 -3.52 2.70
N ASN A 7 14.19 -4.22 3.34
CA ASN A 7 14.47 -4.04 4.76
C ASN A 7 15.68 -3.10 4.90
N SER A 8 15.43 -1.90 5.40
CA SER A 8 16.48 -1.01 5.88
C SER A 8 16.62 -1.15 7.41
N PRO A 9 17.79 -0.85 7.99
CA PRO A 9 17.99 -0.93 9.44
C PRO A 9 17.01 -0.08 10.26
N GLU A 10 16.45 0.99 9.67
CA GLU A 10 15.55 1.93 10.33
C GLU A 10 14.08 1.74 9.96
N THR A 11 13.78 1.15 8.80
CA THR A 11 12.42 1.05 8.27
C THR A 11 12.32 -0.11 7.27
N GLN A 12 11.18 -0.79 7.29
CA GLN A 12 10.83 -1.75 6.26
C GLN A 12 9.92 -1.07 5.22
N THR A 13 10.23 -1.26 3.94
CA THR A 13 9.46 -0.72 2.83
C THR A 13 8.95 -1.88 2.00
N VAL A 14 7.65 -1.92 1.73
CA VAL A 14 7.05 -2.92 0.86
C VAL A 14 6.70 -2.22 -0.44
N VAL A 15 7.43 -2.54 -1.50
CA VAL A 15 7.17 -2.03 -2.83
C VAL A 15 6.26 -2.99 -3.55
N PHE A 16 5.15 -2.47 -4.03
CA PHE A 16 4.04 -3.23 -4.57
C PHE A 16 3.86 -2.94 -6.06
N GLU A 17 3.68 -3.99 -6.86
CA GLU A 17 3.41 -3.91 -8.29
C GLU A 17 2.29 -4.87 -8.71
N GLY A 18 1.40 -4.41 -9.58
CA GLY A 18 0.29 -5.19 -10.10
C GLY A 18 -1.04 -4.77 -9.49
N GLN A 19 -1.88 -5.71 -9.06
CA GLN A 19 -3.20 -5.39 -8.49
C GLN A 19 -3.19 -5.57 -6.98
N LEU A 20 -3.61 -4.54 -6.24
CA LEU A 20 -3.85 -4.60 -4.80
C LEU A 20 -5.33 -4.90 -4.56
N ASP A 21 -5.61 -6.16 -4.29
CA ASP A 21 -6.94 -6.71 -3.99
C ASP A 21 -7.02 -7.29 -2.57
N ALA A 22 -8.15 -7.90 -2.22
CA ALA A 22 -8.36 -8.47 -0.89
C ALA A 22 -7.33 -9.56 -0.51
N LEU A 23 -6.90 -10.40 -1.47
CA LEU A 23 -5.89 -11.42 -1.22
C LEU A 23 -4.53 -10.77 -0.96
N ALA A 24 -4.21 -9.72 -1.72
CA ALA A 24 -3.01 -8.95 -1.52
C ALA A 24 -2.93 -8.29 -0.15
N LEU A 25 -4.05 -7.75 0.32
CA LEU A 25 -4.18 -7.16 1.64
C LEU A 25 -3.98 -8.18 2.76
N ASP A 26 -4.50 -9.40 2.59
CA ASP A 26 -4.31 -10.45 3.59
C ASP A 26 -2.85 -10.88 3.68
N ALA A 27 -2.18 -11.05 2.53
CA ALA A 27 -0.74 -11.31 2.47
C ALA A 27 0.06 -10.17 3.12
N LEU A 28 -0.31 -8.90 2.86
CA LEU A 28 0.30 -7.76 3.53
C LEU A 28 0.09 -7.84 5.04
N ARG A 29 -1.13 -8.06 5.54
CA ARG A 29 -1.41 -8.18 6.98
C ARG A 29 -0.52 -9.21 7.68
N ALA A 30 -0.27 -10.34 7.02
CA ALA A 30 0.66 -11.36 7.54
C ALA A 30 2.10 -10.85 7.65
N VAL A 31 2.58 -10.11 6.64
CA VAL A 31 3.92 -9.49 6.61
C VAL A 31 4.05 -8.34 7.61
N LEU A 32 2.97 -7.59 7.85
CA LEU A 32 2.92 -6.43 8.75
C LEU A 32 2.87 -6.82 10.24
N LYS A 33 2.71 -8.10 10.57
CA LYS A 33 2.47 -8.56 11.94
C LYS A 33 3.70 -8.29 12.84
N GLY A 34 3.67 -7.16 13.54
CA GLY A 34 4.71 -6.71 14.48
C GLY A 34 5.62 -5.58 13.99
N ARG A 35 5.39 -5.04 12.78
CA ARG A 35 6.14 -3.88 12.25
C ARG A 35 5.20 -2.87 11.61
N ARG A 36 5.65 -1.61 11.49
CA ARG A 36 4.95 -0.53 10.76
C ARG A 36 5.74 -0.13 9.51
N PRO A 37 5.79 -0.98 8.47
CA PRO A 37 6.46 -0.62 7.24
C PRO A 37 5.67 0.43 6.45
N ARG A 38 6.35 1.01 5.47
CA ARG A 38 5.76 1.90 4.47
C ARG A 38 5.40 1.08 3.24
N LEU A 39 4.22 1.31 2.67
CA LEU A 39 3.79 0.67 1.44
C LEU A 39 4.01 1.65 0.28
N VAL A 40 4.73 1.22 -0.75
CA VAL A 40 5.04 2.03 -1.94
C VAL A 40 4.38 1.37 -3.15
N LEU A 41 3.43 2.06 -3.78
CA LEU A 41 2.73 1.58 -4.97
C LEU A 41 3.49 2.01 -6.23
N GLN A 42 3.99 1.04 -7.00
CA GLN A 42 4.69 1.29 -8.25
C GLN A 42 3.75 1.82 -9.34
N PRO A 43 4.28 2.53 -10.37
CA PRO A 43 3.52 2.91 -11.55
C PRO A 43 2.84 1.69 -12.20
N GLY A 44 1.58 1.85 -12.62
CA GLY A 44 0.79 0.76 -13.19
C GLY A 44 0.10 -0.15 -12.17
N THR A 45 0.32 0.09 -10.87
CA THR A 45 -0.45 -0.61 -9.83
C THR A 45 -1.94 -0.28 -9.94
N ARG A 46 -2.78 -1.31 -9.94
CA ARG A 46 -4.24 -1.20 -9.88
C ARG A 46 -4.69 -1.38 -8.46
N ILE A 47 -5.49 -0.46 -7.96
CA ILE A 47 -5.99 -0.48 -6.59
C ILE A 47 -7.33 0.23 -6.58
N ASP A 48 -8.28 -0.31 -5.83
CA ASP A 48 -9.61 0.26 -5.65
C ASP A 48 -9.69 1.04 -4.33
N SER A 49 -10.64 1.98 -4.22
CA SER A 49 -10.81 2.82 -3.03
C SER A 49 -11.03 2.02 -1.75
N SER A 50 -11.71 0.87 -1.84
CA SER A 50 -11.89 -0.04 -0.69
C SER A 50 -10.57 -0.61 -0.18
N CYS A 51 -9.64 -0.93 -1.08
CA CYS A 51 -8.31 -1.41 -0.71
C CYS A 51 -7.46 -0.28 -0.13
N VAL A 52 -7.55 0.94 -0.67
CA VAL A 52 -6.91 2.14 -0.09
C VAL A 52 -7.35 2.33 1.36
N GLN A 53 -8.66 2.31 1.63
CA GLN A 53 -9.20 2.43 2.98
C GLN A 53 -8.72 1.30 3.89
N ALA A 54 -8.70 0.06 3.39
CA ALA A 54 -8.21 -1.09 4.15
C ALA A 54 -6.74 -0.96 4.52
N VAL A 55 -5.86 -0.49 3.62
CA VAL A 55 -4.45 -0.23 3.93
C VAL A 55 -4.32 0.88 4.96
N ARG A 56 -5.06 1.98 4.81
CA ARG A 56 -5.04 3.09 5.77
C ARG A 56 -5.48 2.63 7.17
N ALA A 57 -6.48 1.75 7.27
CA ALA A 57 -6.92 1.17 8.53
C ALA A 57 -5.86 0.28 9.21
N LEU A 58 -4.87 -0.23 8.46
CA LEU A 58 -3.71 -0.93 9.03
C LEU A 58 -2.70 0.02 9.68
N GLY A 59 -2.87 1.34 9.53
CA GLY A 59 -1.98 2.36 10.09
C GLY A 59 -0.60 2.40 9.42
N VAL A 60 -0.48 1.91 8.19
CA VAL A 60 0.76 1.95 7.42
C VAL A 60 0.76 3.15 6.47
N PRO A 61 1.88 3.88 6.36
CA PRO A 61 2.00 4.95 5.37
C PRO A 61 1.90 4.38 3.95
N LEU A 62 1.02 4.93 3.13
CA LEU A 62 0.81 4.55 1.74
C LEU A 62 1.36 5.64 0.82
N ILE A 63 2.34 5.29 -0.01
CA ILE A 63 3.07 6.19 -0.89
C ILE A 63 2.81 5.78 -2.33
N ALA A 64 2.46 6.74 -3.19
CA ALA A 64 2.25 6.51 -4.61
C ALA A 64 3.46 7.02 -5.40
N GLU A 65 4.05 6.18 -6.26
CA GLU A 65 5.12 6.59 -7.19
C GLU A 65 4.58 7.01 -8.57
N SER A 66 3.28 7.24 -8.68
CA SER A 66 2.62 7.73 -9.88
C SER A 66 1.62 8.82 -9.54
N PRO A 67 1.50 9.89 -10.35
CA PRO A 67 0.53 10.96 -10.13
C PRO A 67 -0.91 10.44 -10.13
N PHE A 68 -1.23 9.45 -10.99
CA PHE A 68 -2.56 8.84 -11.02
C PHE A 68 -2.91 8.19 -9.67
N LEU A 69 -1.98 7.42 -9.11
CA LEU A 69 -2.15 6.79 -7.81
C LEU A 69 -2.22 7.84 -6.70
N ALA A 70 -1.38 8.87 -6.74
CA ALA A 70 -1.43 9.96 -5.77
C ALA A 70 -2.80 10.65 -5.73
N HIS A 71 -3.38 10.92 -6.91
CA HIS A 71 -4.73 11.49 -7.01
C HIS A 71 -5.79 10.54 -6.44
N LEU A 72 -5.72 9.24 -6.75
CA LEU A 72 -6.63 8.24 -6.18
C LEU A 72 -6.55 8.21 -4.65
N LEU A 73 -5.32 8.22 -4.10
CA LEU A 73 -5.09 8.21 -2.66
C LEU A 73 -5.63 9.46 -1.97
N ALA A 74 -5.45 10.64 -2.59
CA ALA A 74 -5.93 11.92 -2.08
C ALA A 74 -7.45 12.05 -2.18
N ALA A 75 -8.05 11.62 -3.30
CA ALA A 75 -9.51 11.62 -3.46
C ALA A 75 -10.23 10.73 -2.44
N THR A 76 -9.53 9.76 -1.87
CA THR A 76 -10.07 8.85 -0.84
C THR A 76 -9.99 9.45 0.58
N GLU A 77 -9.33 10.60 0.78
CA GLU A 77 -9.21 11.28 2.09
C GLU A 77 -10.34 12.29 2.38
N ASP A 78 -11.04 12.76 1.36
CA ASP A 78 -11.97 13.90 1.45
C ASP A 78 -13.41 13.50 1.88
N ASP A 79 -13.74 12.20 1.92
CA ASP A 79 -15.09 11.69 2.24
C ASP A 79 -15.32 11.48 3.75
N ARG A 80 -15.01 12.49 4.59
CA ARG A 80 -15.07 12.37 6.06
C ARG A 80 -15.79 13.51 6.76
#